data_AF-A0A832INH3-F1
#
_entry.id   AF-A0A832INH3-F1
#
_cell.length_a   1.000
_cell.length_b   1.000
_cell.length_c   1.000
_cell.angle_alpha   90.00
_cell.angle_beta   90.00
_cell.angle_gamma   90.00
#
_symmetry.space_group_name_H-M   'P 1'
#
loop_
_entity.id
_entity.type
_entity.pdbx_description
1 polymer ?
#
loop_
_entity_poly.entity_id
_entity_poly.type
_entity_poly.pdbx_seq_one_letter_code
_entity_poly.pdbx_strand_id
1 'polypeptide(L)'
;MFAENSSRLHRIYAKLPLVFRGEWSVVGRSEYYPIGDSNLFGKFGLTGVVQLNRGHDLSHEEVEKLYIYYAKNQSLALDIEIVLKSFLQLIGGSSSTN
;
A
#
# COMPACT_ATOMS: atom_id res chain seq x y z
N MET A 1 -7.51 -10.62 16.32
CA MET A 1 -7.00 -11.59 15.33
C MET A 1 -7.94 -11.83 14.14
N PHE A 2 -9.17 -12.34 14.26
CA PHE A 2 -10.07 -12.47 13.08
C PHE A 2 -10.62 -11.14 12.53
N ALA A 3 -10.76 -10.13 13.39
CA ALA A 3 -11.29 -8.83 13.00
C ALA A 3 -10.33 -8.03 12.09
N GLU A 4 -9.01 -8.22 12.23
CA GLU A 4 -8.00 -7.42 11.53
C GLU A 4 -7.76 -7.88 10.09
N ASN A 5 -7.82 -9.19 9.83
CA ASN A 5 -7.77 -9.70 8.46
C ASN A 5 -9.08 -9.40 7.70
N SER A 6 -10.21 -9.55 8.39
CA SER A 6 -11.53 -9.19 7.83
C SER A 6 -11.61 -7.70 7.48
N SER A 7 -11.03 -6.82 8.30
CA SER A 7 -11.03 -5.37 8.03
C SER A 7 -10.12 -4.98 6.87
N ARG A 8 -8.97 -5.65 6.67
CA ARG A 8 -8.11 -5.44 5.48
C ARG A 8 -8.79 -5.94 4.20
N LEU A 9 -9.33 -7.15 4.21
CA LEU A 9 -10.03 -7.71 3.05
C LEU A 9 -11.28 -6.91 2.71
N HIS A 10 -12.08 -6.53 3.71
CA HIS A 10 -13.26 -5.68 3.51
C HIS A 10 -12.88 -4.35 2.84
N ARG A 11 -11.78 -3.72 3.26
CA ARG A 11 -11.28 -2.51 2.60
C ARG A 11 -10.88 -2.73 1.15
N ILE A 12 -10.19 -3.83 0.85
CA ILE A 12 -9.81 -4.17 -0.52
C ILE A 12 -11.06 -4.36 -1.38
N TYR A 13 -12.02 -5.18 -0.92
CA TYR A 13 -13.26 -5.43 -1.65
C TYR A 13 -14.10 -4.17 -1.84
N ALA A 14 -14.22 -3.31 -0.82
CA ALA A 14 -14.96 -2.06 -0.91
C ALA A 14 -14.36 -1.08 -1.93
N LYS A 15 -13.04 -1.15 -2.16
CA LYS A 15 -12.31 -0.21 -3.01
C LYS A 15 -11.97 -0.74 -4.40
N LEU A 16 -12.11 -2.04 -4.64
CA LEU A 16 -11.95 -2.63 -5.98
C LEU A 16 -12.81 -1.93 -7.05
N PRO A 17 -14.10 -1.62 -6.83
CA PRO A 17 -14.89 -0.87 -7.81
C PRO A 17 -14.30 0.50 -8.16
N LEU A 18 -13.65 1.17 -7.21
CA LEU A 18 -13.01 2.47 -7.42
C LEU A 18 -11.74 2.35 -8.27
N VAL A 19 -11.05 1.22 -8.20
CA VAL A 19 -9.93 0.91 -9.10
C VAL A 19 -10.42 0.72 -10.53
N PHE A 20 -11.52 -0.03 -10.72
CA PHE A 20 -12.10 -0.22 -12.05
C PHE A 20 -12.68 1.08 -12.66
N ARG A 21 -13.14 2.01 -11.82
CA ARG A 21 -13.53 3.37 -12.25
C ARG A 21 -12.34 4.28 -12.57
N GLY A 22 -11.12 3.87 -12.23
CA GLY A 22 -9.91 4.65 -12.42
C GLY A 22 -9.70 5.76 -11.39
N GLU A 23 -10.50 5.81 -10.33
CA GLU A 23 -10.33 6.77 -9.21
C GLU A 23 -9.19 6.33 -8.27
N TRP A 24 -8.99 5.01 -8.17
CA TRP A 24 -7.92 4.37 -7.39
C TRP A 24 -7.01 3.54 -8.28
N SER A 25 -5.83 3.21 -7.75
CA SER A 25 -4.89 2.27 -8.36
C SER A 25 -4.75 1.02 -7.49
N VAL A 26 -4.26 -0.09 -8.07
CA VAL A 26 -3.85 -1.26 -7.30
C VAL A 26 -2.62 -0.91 -6.46
N VAL A 27 -1.62 -0.29 -7.09
CA VAL A 27 -0.39 0.20 -6.46
C VAL A 27 -0.38 1.73 -6.50
N GLY A 28 -0.16 2.36 -5.36
CA GLY A 28 -0.15 3.81 -5.27
C GLY A 28 0.02 4.32 -3.85
N ARG A 29 -0.32 5.60 -3.64
CA ARG A 29 -0.08 6.25 -2.37
C ARG A 29 -1.07 5.79 -1.28
N SER A 30 -0.64 5.84 -0.02
CA SER A 30 -1.49 5.47 1.12
C SER A 30 -2.41 6.62 1.52
N GLU A 31 -3.69 6.33 1.72
CA GLU A 31 -4.66 7.31 2.28
C GLU A 31 -4.38 7.68 3.74
N TYR A 32 -3.70 6.81 4.48
CA TYR A 32 -3.45 6.97 5.92
C TYR A 32 -2.15 7.70 6.23
N TYR A 33 -1.30 7.87 5.22
CA TYR A 33 -0.05 8.62 5.36
C TYR A 33 -0.01 9.68 4.27
N PRO A 34 -0.84 10.73 4.42
CA PRO A 34 -0.79 11.86 3.52
C PRO A 34 0.53 12.59 3.71
N ILE A 35 1.25 12.80 2.62
CA ILE A 35 2.33 13.80 2.55
C ILE A 35 1.76 15.02 1.84
N GLY A 36 2.27 16.19 2.23
CA GLY A 36 1.75 17.51 1.85
C GLY A 36 1.32 17.59 0.38
N ASP A 37 2.26 17.68 -0.55
CA ASP A 37 1.94 17.84 -1.98
C ASP A 37 1.58 16.50 -2.62
N SER A 38 0.45 15.96 -2.18
CA SER A 38 -0.02 14.63 -2.54
C SER A 38 -0.10 14.42 -4.06
N ASN A 39 -0.38 15.49 -4.83
CA ASN A 39 -0.48 15.45 -6.29
C ASN A 39 0.80 14.96 -6.99
N LEU A 40 1.97 15.10 -6.35
CA LEU A 40 3.25 14.63 -6.90
C LEU A 40 3.40 13.10 -6.87
N PHE A 41 2.60 12.40 -6.05
CA PHE A 41 2.78 10.96 -5.78
C PHE A 41 1.67 10.08 -6.38
N GLY A 42 0.90 10.62 -7.32
CA GLY A 42 -0.10 9.88 -8.07
C GLY A 42 -1.39 9.56 -7.29
N LYS A 43 -2.13 8.55 -7.75
CA LYS A 43 -3.44 8.15 -7.19
C LYS A 43 -3.27 7.33 -5.91
N PHE A 44 -4.33 7.30 -5.10
CA PHE A 44 -4.40 6.37 -3.97
C PHE A 44 -4.37 4.91 -4.44
N GLY A 45 -3.60 4.09 -3.71
CA GLY A 45 -3.40 2.68 -3.99
C GLY A 45 -4.13 1.79 -2.98
N LEU A 46 -4.64 0.64 -3.44
CA LEU A 46 -5.04 -0.45 -2.53
C LEU A 46 -3.85 -0.92 -1.69
N THR A 47 -2.67 -0.97 -2.32
CA THR A 47 -1.37 -1.19 -1.69
C THR A 47 -0.32 -0.21 -2.22
N GLY A 48 0.89 -0.27 -1.68
CA GLY A 48 1.99 0.62 -2.02
C GLY A 48 3.22 0.34 -1.16
N VAL A 49 4.33 1.01 -1.50
CA VAL A 49 5.60 0.88 -0.76
C VAL A 49 5.46 1.20 0.74
N VAL A 50 4.62 2.17 1.09
CA VAL A 50 4.36 2.53 2.49
C VAL A 50 3.60 1.40 3.20
N GLN A 51 2.57 0.84 2.55
CA GLN A 51 1.75 -0.23 3.09
C GLN A 51 2.55 -1.52 3.36
N LEU A 52 3.57 -1.81 2.54
CA LEU A 52 4.49 -2.94 2.76
C LEU A 52 5.36 -2.78 4.01
N ASN A 53 5.69 -1.53 4.37
CA ASN A 53 6.60 -1.22 5.46
C ASN A 53 5.87 -0.84 6.77
N ARG A 54 4.53 -0.90 6.80
CA ARG A 54 3.70 -0.58 7.98
C ARG A 54 3.95 -1.44 9.23
N GLY A 55 4.65 -2.56 9.09
CA GLY A 55 5.06 -3.39 10.23
C GLY A 55 6.12 -2.74 11.12
N HIS A 56 6.71 -1.63 10.66
CA HIS A 56 7.59 -0.77 11.43
C HIS A 56 6.83 0.53 11.74
N ASP A 57 6.94 1.08 12.95
CA ASP A 57 6.41 2.40 13.30
C ASP A 57 7.14 3.47 12.46
N LEU A 58 6.65 3.69 11.23
CA LEU A 58 7.28 4.60 10.28
C LEU A 58 7.07 6.05 10.71
N SER A 59 8.17 6.80 10.81
CA SER A 59 8.11 8.25 10.96
C SER A 59 7.61 8.93 9.67
N HIS A 60 7.15 10.18 9.78
CA HIS A 60 6.73 10.96 8.61
C HIS A 60 7.84 11.08 7.55
N GLU A 61 9.08 11.26 8.00
CA GLU A 61 10.26 11.39 7.12
C GLU A 61 10.59 10.08 6.40
N GLU A 62 10.40 8.93 7.06
CA GLU A 62 10.58 7.62 6.45
C GLU A 62 9.51 7.35 5.39
N VAL A 63 8.27 7.72 5.69
CA VAL A 63 7.18 7.63 4.71
C VAL A 63 7.48 8.50 3.49
N GLU A 64 7.93 9.74 3.68
CA GLU A 64 8.31 10.63 2.58
C GLU A 64 9.44 10.02 1.73
N LYS A 65 10.48 9.48 2.36
CA LYS A 65 11.57 8.78 1.66
C LYS A 65 11.06 7.60 0.83
N LEU A 66 10.12 6.81 1.36
CA LEU A 66 9.52 5.69 0.61
C LEU A 66 8.74 6.19 -0.60
N TYR A 67 7.99 7.27 -0.46
CA TYR A 67 7.25 7.86 -1.58
C TYR A 67 8.17 8.45 -2.64
N ILE A 68 9.23 9.16 -2.25
CA ILE A 68 10.26 9.64 -3.17
C ILE A 68 10.94 8.47 -3.89
N TYR A 69 11.28 7.41 -3.16
CA TYR A 69 11.86 6.21 -3.74
C TYR A 69 10.94 5.59 -4.80
N TYR A 70 9.66 5.45 -4.51
CA TYR A 70 8.69 4.92 -5.46
C TYR A 70 8.53 5.83 -6.70
N ALA A 71 8.41 7.14 -6.50
CA ALA A 71 8.30 8.11 -7.59
C ALA A 71 9.54 8.10 -8.50
N LYS A 72 10.74 7.94 -7.94
CA LYS A 72 12.00 7.89 -8.72
C LYS A 72 12.21 6.58 -9.47
N ASN A 73 11.63 5.48 -9.00
CA ASN A 73 11.84 4.14 -9.56
C ASN A 73 10.56 3.56 -10.18
N GLN A 74 9.65 4.42 -10.61
CA GLN A 74 8.34 4.02 -11.13
C GLN A 74 8.52 3.11 -12.36
N SER A 75 8.25 1.82 -12.17
CA SER A 75 8.37 0.80 -13.20
C SER A 75 7.34 -0.29 -12.97
N LEU A 76 6.91 -0.95 -14.06
CA LEU A 76 5.96 -2.07 -13.98
C LEU A 76 6.50 -3.20 -13.09
N ALA A 77 7.81 -3.45 -13.13
CA ALA A 77 8.45 -4.47 -12.31
C ALA A 77 8.32 -4.17 -10.81
N LEU A 78 8.55 -2.91 -10.41
CA LEU A 78 8.37 -2.48 -9.03
C LEU A 78 6.91 -2.63 -8.58
N ASP A 79 5.95 -2.27 -9.44
CA ASP A 79 4.53 -2.45 -9.14
C ASP A 79 4.16 -3.93 -8.94
N ILE A 80 4.65 -4.82 -9.81
CA ILE A 80 4.45 -6.28 -9.66
C ILE A 80 5.08 -6.77 -8.35
N GLU A 81 6.31 -6.34 -8.04
CA GLU A 81 6.97 -6.71 -6.78
C GLU A 81 6.14 -6.28 -5.58
N ILE A 82 5.59 -5.05 -5.60
CA ILE A 82 4.76 -4.54 -4.51
C ILE A 82 3.50 -5.37 -4.36
N VAL A 83 2.82 -5.71 -5.46
CA VAL A 83 1.61 -6.56 -5.43
C VAL A 83 1.93 -7.94 -4.87
N LEU A 84 3.00 -8.58 -5.33
CA LEU A 84 3.41 -9.90 -4.86
C LEU A 84 3.75 -9.89 -3.36
N LYS A 85 4.56 -8.93 -2.91
CA LYS A 85 4.88 -8.79 -1.47
C LYS A 85 3.63 -8.52 -0.64
N SER A 86 2.70 -7.72 -1.16
CA SER A 86 1.43 -7.43 -0.48
C SER A 86 0.58 -8.70 -0.36
N PHE A 87 0.51 -9.50 -1.41
CA PHE A 87 -0.21 -10.77 -1.42
C PHE A 87 0.42 -11.78 -0.46
N LEU A 88 1.75 -11.89 -0.45
CA LEU A 88 2.49 -12.75 0.50
C LEU A 88 2.29 -12.29 1.95
N GLN A 89 2.25 -10.99 2.25
CA GLN A 89 1.93 -10.50 3.60
C GLN A 89 0.48 -10.80 4.00
N LEU A 90 -0.47 -10.76 3.06
CA LEU A 90 -1.87 -11.11 3.33
C LEU A 90 -2.05 -12.60 3.64
N ILE A 91 -1.28 -13.48 3.00
CA ILE A 91 -1.34 -14.93 3.22
C ILE A 91 -0.45 -15.36 4.40
N GLY A 92 0.77 -14.82 4.49
CA GLY A 92 1.78 -15.14 5.49
C GLY A 92 1.60 -14.42 6.84
N GLY A 93 0.76 -13.39 6.90
CA GLY A 93 0.32 -12.75 8.15
C GLY A 93 -0.44 -13.68 9.11
N SER A 94 -0.62 -14.96 8.75
CA SER A 94 -1.11 -16.01 9.64
C SER A 94 -0.01 -16.72 10.45
N SER A 95 1.27 -16.35 10.28
CA SER A 95 2.41 -17.19 10.75
C SER A 95 3.54 -16.46 11.48
N SER A 96 3.32 -15.27 12.06
CA SER A 96 4.33 -14.60 12.89
C SER A 96 3.94 -14.64 14.37
N THR A 97 4.03 -15.83 14.96
CA THR A 97 4.23 -16.03 16.40
C THR A 97 5.68 -16.44 16.62
N ASN A 98 6.48 -15.52 17.17
CA ASN A 98 7.49 -15.82 18.17
C ASN A 98 7.75 -14.54 18.97
#